data_AF-A0A933H6I2-F1
#
_entry.id   AF-A0A933H6I2-F1
#
_cell.length_a   1.000
_cell.length_b   1.000
_cell.length_c   1.000
_cell.angle_alpha   90.00
_cell.angle_beta   90.00
_cell.angle_gamma   90.00
#
_symmetry.space_group_name_H-M   'P 1'
#
loop_
_entity.id
_entity.type
_entity.pdbx_description
1 polymer ?
#
loop_
_entity_poly.entity_id
_entity_poly.type
_entity_poly.pdbx_seq_one_letter_code
_entity_poly.pdbx_strand_id
1 'polypeptide(L)'
;MLLVLGLIVVACASPTPVAPTPLPTAAVAAKPTEVPKPALVVPNQAAWEKSGHNDAKAQAFTNWDTANPKEIPVTCAKCHSNTGFQDFLGQDGSEAGKVDKAHATGQTITCDTCHNAKAANLTSVTFPSGVTIKNVGDGIALANIPGQPVTSTQAFRLNPLGTEVVCLQCHQGRASKATIDTQIKNAAVTDVDAIS
;
A
#
# COMPACT_ATOMS: atom_id res chain seq x y z
N MET A 1 66.60 6.05 76.21
CA MET A 1 66.01 4.88 75.52
C MET A 1 65.54 5.37 74.15
N LEU A 2 66.40 5.49 73.13
CA LEU A 2 66.67 4.50 72.07
C LEU A 2 65.54 3.47 71.83
N LEU A 3 64.86 3.61 70.68
CA LEU A 3 64.19 2.60 69.82
C LEU A 3 63.44 3.39 68.74
N VAL A 4 63.90 3.61 67.50
CA VAL A 4 64.37 2.73 66.41
C VAL A 4 63.27 1.78 65.89
N LEU A 5 62.87 2.01 64.62
CA LEU A 5 62.19 1.13 63.65
C LEU A 5 60.71 0.74 63.95
N GLY A 6 59.79 0.70 62.99
CA GLY A 6 59.91 0.78 61.55
C GLY A 6 58.57 0.99 60.84
N LEU A 7 58.66 1.55 59.65
CA LEU A 7 57.57 1.78 58.69
C LEU A 7 57.17 0.41 58.11
N ILE A 8 56.01 -0.12 58.46
CA ILE A 8 55.47 -1.33 57.83
C ILE A 8 54.83 -0.91 56.51
N VAL A 9 55.57 -1.09 55.42
CA VAL A 9 55.04 -1.05 54.06
C VAL A 9 54.18 -2.30 53.88
N VAL A 10 52.86 -2.15 53.95
CA VAL A 10 51.92 -3.19 53.53
C VAL A 10 52.00 -3.29 52.01
N ALA A 11 52.71 -4.30 51.52
CA ALA A 11 52.69 -4.68 50.12
C ALA A 11 51.29 -5.24 49.79
N CYS A 12 50.53 -4.50 48.98
CA CYS A 12 49.35 -5.05 48.33
C CYS A 12 49.82 -6.13 47.34
N ALA A 13 49.64 -7.41 47.69
CA ALA A 13 49.72 -8.48 46.73
C ALA A 13 48.55 -8.32 45.75
N SER A 14 48.84 -7.82 44.54
CA SER A 14 47.87 -7.86 43.44
C SER A 14 47.52 -9.31 43.16
N PRO A 15 46.22 -9.68 43.07
CA PRO A 15 45.84 -11.02 42.70
C PRO A 15 46.37 -11.35 41.30
N THR A 16 46.98 -12.52 41.17
CA THR A 16 47.47 -13.08 39.92
C THR A 16 46.35 -13.07 38.88
N PRO A 17 46.56 -12.61 37.64
CA PRO A 17 45.56 -12.72 36.59
C PRO A 17 45.27 -14.20 36.35
N VAL A 18 44.08 -14.66 36.71
CA VAL A 18 43.60 -15.97 36.32
C VAL A 18 43.36 -15.92 34.82
N ALA A 19 44.11 -16.72 34.07
CA ALA A 19 43.88 -16.88 32.63
C ALA A 19 42.42 -17.30 32.40
N PRO A 20 41.69 -16.65 31.48
CA PRO A 20 40.30 -17.01 31.22
C PRO A 20 40.24 -18.47 30.78
N THR A 21 39.44 -19.26 31.47
CA THR A 21 39.10 -20.62 31.08
C THR A 21 38.50 -20.54 29.67
N PRO A 22 38.98 -21.30 28.67
CA PRO A 22 38.32 -21.33 27.38
C PRO A 22 36.89 -21.81 27.60
N LEU A 23 35.91 -20.98 27.20
CA LEU A 23 34.51 -21.38 27.18
C LEU A 23 34.41 -22.72 26.44
N PRO A 24 33.63 -23.69 26.93
CA PRO A 24 33.29 -24.84 26.12
C PRO A 24 32.70 -24.32 24.81
N THR A 25 33.32 -24.67 23.69
CA THR A 25 32.80 -24.37 22.36
C THR A 25 31.36 -24.86 22.35
N ALA A 26 30.41 -23.93 22.34
CA ALA A 26 29.02 -24.27 22.16
C ALA A 26 28.96 -25.08 20.86
N ALA A 27 28.63 -26.36 20.98
CA ALA A 27 28.25 -27.15 19.82
C ALA A 27 27.18 -26.32 19.12
N VAL A 28 27.42 -26.00 17.84
CA VAL A 28 26.44 -25.33 17.00
C VAL A 28 25.22 -26.24 17.03
N ALA A 29 24.22 -25.86 17.83
CA ALA A 29 22.93 -26.52 17.80
C ALA A 29 22.49 -26.44 16.33
N ALA A 30 22.28 -27.61 15.71
CA ALA A 30 21.75 -27.66 14.36
C ALA A 30 20.52 -26.74 14.33
N LYS A 31 20.52 -25.76 13.40
CA LYS A 31 19.35 -24.89 13.16
C LYS A 31 18.14 -25.84 13.07
N PRO A 32 17.08 -25.67 13.89
CA PRO A 32 15.87 -26.44 13.72
C PRO A 32 15.51 -26.42 12.24
N THR A 33 15.37 -27.59 11.64
CA THR A 33 14.90 -27.73 10.27
C THR A 33 13.57 -27.00 10.20
N GLU A 34 13.59 -25.83 9.58
CA GLU A 34 12.41 -25.01 9.39
C GLU A 34 11.48 -25.82 8.51
N VAL A 35 10.42 -26.37 9.11
CA VAL A 35 9.33 -26.98 8.36
C VAL A 35 8.92 -25.95 7.32
N PRO A 36 9.00 -26.26 6.00
CA PRO A 36 8.64 -25.29 4.98
C PRO A 36 7.21 -24.84 5.26
N LYS A 37 7.05 -23.58 5.68
CA LYS A 37 5.73 -22.97 5.76
C LYS A 37 5.12 -23.15 4.37
N PRO A 38 3.91 -23.72 4.24
CA PRO A 38 3.24 -23.79 2.95
C PRO A 38 3.31 -22.40 2.32
N ALA A 39 3.86 -22.32 1.10
CA ALA A 39 3.96 -21.04 0.41
C ALA A 39 2.57 -20.41 0.41
N LEU A 40 2.47 -19.17 0.94
CA LEU A 40 1.22 -18.43 0.87
C LEU A 40 0.94 -18.17 -0.61
N VAL A 41 0.02 -18.93 -1.18
CA VAL A 41 -0.43 -18.70 -2.55
C VAL A 41 -1.44 -17.57 -2.49
N VAL A 42 -1.02 -16.36 -2.87
CA VAL A 42 -1.93 -15.25 -3.08
C VAL A 42 -2.59 -15.46 -4.46
N PRO A 43 -3.91 -15.72 -4.51
CA PRO A 43 -4.59 -15.89 -5.79
C PRO A 43 -4.40 -14.65 -6.67
N ASN A 44 -4.21 -14.85 -7.97
CA ASN A 44 -4.05 -13.79 -8.97
C ASN A 44 -2.83 -12.86 -8.79
N GLN A 45 -1.87 -13.17 -7.90
CA GLN A 45 -0.67 -12.35 -7.74
C GLN A 45 0.11 -12.17 -9.06
N ALA A 46 0.33 -13.24 -9.82
CA ALA A 46 1.00 -13.17 -11.12
C ALA A 46 0.25 -12.30 -12.15
N ALA A 47 -1.07 -12.15 -12.00
CA ALA A 47 -1.86 -11.24 -12.84
C ALA A 47 -1.68 -9.79 -12.40
N TRP A 48 -1.68 -9.52 -11.09
CA TRP A 48 -1.39 -8.19 -10.54
C TRP A 48 0.02 -7.71 -10.92
N GLU A 49 1.03 -8.57 -10.78
CA GLU A 49 2.44 -8.25 -11.08
C GLU A 49 2.62 -7.75 -12.52
N LYS A 50 1.81 -8.27 -13.45
CA LYS A 50 1.83 -7.95 -14.88
C LYS A 50 0.77 -6.90 -15.28
N SER A 51 -0.03 -6.44 -14.34
CA SER A 51 -1.10 -5.49 -14.60
C SER A 51 -0.58 -4.05 -14.65
N GLY A 52 -1.37 -3.16 -15.24
CA GLY A 52 -1.08 -1.72 -15.22
C GLY A 52 -1.04 -1.13 -13.80
N HIS A 53 -1.65 -1.77 -12.80
CA HIS A 53 -1.58 -1.31 -11.41
C HIS A 53 -0.18 -1.44 -10.80
N ASN A 54 0.66 -2.36 -11.32
CA ASN A 54 2.03 -2.58 -10.86
C ASN A 54 3.09 -2.15 -11.89
N ASP A 55 2.70 -1.43 -12.95
CA ASP A 55 3.65 -0.94 -13.94
C ASP A 55 4.28 0.38 -13.49
N ALA A 56 5.35 0.29 -12.71
CA ALA A 56 6.09 1.46 -12.20
C ALA A 56 6.69 2.37 -13.29
N LYS A 57 6.68 1.93 -14.56
CA LYS A 57 7.18 2.73 -15.69
C LYS A 57 6.05 3.42 -16.45
N ALA A 58 4.79 3.08 -16.17
CA ALA A 58 3.66 3.70 -16.82
C ALA A 58 3.58 5.20 -16.47
N GLN A 59 3.20 6.02 -17.44
CA GLN A 59 2.98 7.46 -17.24
C GLN A 59 2.02 7.74 -16.07
N ALA A 60 1.08 6.84 -15.80
CA ALA A 60 0.19 6.93 -14.65
C ALA A 60 0.94 7.08 -13.31
N PHE A 61 2.17 6.61 -13.17
CA PHE A 61 2.96 6.71 -11.93
C PHE A 61 4.21 7.58 -12.08
N THR A 62 4.64 7.87 -13.30
CA THR A 62 5.87 8.63 -13.59
C THR A 62 5.62 10.06 -14.05
N ASN A 63 4.37 10.48 -14.27
CA ASN A 63 4.03 11.81 -14.80
C ASN A 63 4.67 12.97 -14.03
N TRP A 64 4.81 12.81 -12.71
CA TRP A 64 5.34 13.85 -11.82
C TRP A 64 6.82 13.64 -11.43
N ASP A 65 7.52 12.68 -12.04
CA ASP A 65 8.91 12.35 -11.66
C ASP A 65 9.91 13.49 -11.91
N THR A 66 9.56 14.42 -12.81
CA THR A 66 10.34 15.60 -13.18
C THR A 66 9.73 16.90 -12.67
N ALA A 67 8.61 16.84 -11.92
CA ALA A 67 7.97 18.01 -11.34
C ALA A 67 8.83 18.64 -10.24
N ASN A 68 8.59 19.92 -9.96
CA ASN A 68 9.20 20.64 -8.85
C ASN A 68 8.12 21.42 -8.07
N PRO A 69 7.76 20.99 -6.84
CA PRO A 69 8.27 19.82 -6.12
C PRO A 69 7.98 18.47 -6.81
N LYS A 70 8.82 17.46 -6.54
CA LYS A 70 8.69 16.10 -7.09
C LYS A 70 7.62 15.32 -6.31
N GLU A 71 6.37 15.65 -6.58
CA GLU A 71 5.22 15.10 -5.86
C GLU A 71 4.01 14.92 -6.76
N ILE A 72 3.16 13.96 -6.38
CA ILE A 72 1.87 13.70 -7.00
C ILE A 72 0.87 14.66 -6.33
N PRO A 73 0.22 15.57 -7.09
CA PRO A 73 -0.73 16.52 -6.53
C PRO A 73 -1.92 15.83 -5.86
N VAL A 74 -2.51 16.51 -4.87
CA VAL A 74 -3.68 16.04 -4.09
C VAL A 74 -4.78 15.44 -4.97
N THR A 75 -5.11 16.12 -6.08
CA THR A 75 -6.18 15.72 -7.01
C THR A 75 -5.90 14.42 -7.76
N CYS A 76 -4.63 14.01 -7.84
CA CYS A 76 -4.18 12.83 -8.58
C CYS A 76 -3.77 11.69 -7.65
N ALA A 77 -3.31 12.02 -6.45
CA ALA A 77 -2.69 11.09 -5.51
C ALA A 77 -3.63 9.98 -5.05
N LYS A 78 -4.95 10.22 -4.99
CA LYS A 78 -5.94 9.17 -4.65
C LYS A 78 -5.79 7.94 -5.54
N CYS A 79 -5.56 8.13 -6.84
CA CYS A 79 -5.57 7.04 -7.82
C CYS A 79 -4.17 6.67 -8.30
N HIS A 80 -3.22 7.61 -8.25
CA HIS A 80 -1.88 7.45 -8.82
C HIS A 80 -0.80 7.20 -7.77
N SER A 81 -1.17 6.82 -6.54
CA SER A 81 -0.20 6.44 -5.50
C SER A 81 -0.83 5.51 -4.45
N ASN A 82 -0.02 4.63 -3.84
CA ASN A 82 -0.46 3.81 -2.70
C ASN A 82 -0.85 4.70 -1.51
N THR A 83 0.07 5.59 -1.12
CA THR A 83 -0.11 6.44 0.08
C THR A 83 -1.22 7.46 -0.08
N GLY A 84 -1.44 8.02 -1.26
CA GLY A 84 -2.58 8.89 -1.52
C GLY A 84 -3.93 8.17 -1.46
N PHE A 85 -4.00 6.90 -1.85
CA PHE A 85 -5.21 6.11 -1.62
C PHE A 85 -5.43 5.82 -0.14
N GLN A 86 -4.37 5.51 0.62
CA GLN A 86 -4.45 5.29 2.06
C GLN A 86 -4.88 6.55 2.81
N ASP A 87 -4.40 7.73 2.40
CA ASP A 87 -4.86 9.04 2.87
C ASP A 87 -6.36 9.21 2.57
N PHE A 88 -6.80 8.95 1.34
CA PHE A 88 -8.23 8.96 1.00
C PHE A 88 -9.09 8.05 1.88
N LEU A 89 -8.57 6.90 2.30
CA LEU A 89 -9.28 5.97 3.19
C LEU A 89 -9.23 6.36 4.67
N GLY A 90 -8.40 7.33 5.06
CA GLY A 90 -8.04 7.60 6.45
C GLY A 90 -7.30 6.41 7.09
N GLN A 91 -6.58 5.62 6.29
CA GLN A 91 -5.82 4.46 6.73
C GLN A 91 -4.53 4.86 7.46
N ASP A 92 -3.94 6.02 7.11
CA ASP A 92 -2.80 6.63 7.80
C ASP A 92 -3.20 7.49 9.02
N GLY A 93 -4.49 7.53 9.34
CA GLY A 93 -5.07 8.35 10.41
C GLY A 93 -5.57 9.72 9.95
N SER A 94 -5.48 10.03 8.66
CA SER A 94 -6.06 11.25 8.06
C SER A 94 -7.60 11.20 8.01
N GLU A 95 -8.20 12.32 7.58
CA GLU A 95 -9.64 12.39 7.40
C GLU A 95 -10.09 11.58 6.17
N ALA A 96 -10.93 10.57 6.39
CA ALA A 96 -11.43 9.75 5.28
C ALA A 96 -12.30 10.54 4.29
N GLY A 97 -12.18 10.19 3.02
CA GLY A 97 -12.98 10.77 1.92
C GLY A 97 -12.27 11.88 1.15
N LYS A 98 -11.05 12.26 1.54
CA LYS A 98 -10.23 13.23 0.81
C LYS A 98 -8.74 12.87 0.93
N VAL A 99 -7.94 13.38 0.01
CA VAL A 99 -6.48 13.31 0.14
C VAL A 99 -6.03 14.64 0.72
N ASP A 100 -5.32 14.62 1.85
CA ASP A 100 -5.01 15.84 2.60
C ASP A 100 -3.84 16.63 2.04
N LYS A 101 -2.90 15.95 1.36
CA LYS A 101 -1.62 16.51 0.92
C LYS A 101 -1.13 15.85 -0.37
N ALA A 102 -0.17 16.50 -1.03
CA ALA A 102 0.55 15.84 -2.11
C ALA A 102 1.34 14.64 -1.57
N HIS A 103 1.56 13.64 -2.40
CA HIS A 103 2.25 12.39 -2.02
C HIS A 103 3.50 12.18 -2.86
N ALA A 104 4.45 11.41 -2.33
CA ALA A 104 5.71 11.16 -3.02
C ALA A 104 5.51 10.41 -4.36
N THR A 105 6.29 10.76 -5.37
CA THR A 105 6.42 9.97 -6.60
C THR A 105 7.13 8.63 -6.38
N GLY A 106 7.18 7.77 -7.40
CA GLY A 106 7.89 6.48 -7.33
C GLY A 106 7.09 5.38 -6.63
N GLN A 107 5.77 5.52 -6.59
CA GLN A 107 4.84 4.56 -6.02
C GLN A 107 3.96 3.95 -7.12
N THR A 108 3.48 2.73 -6.89
CA THR A 108 2.43 2.07 -7.69
C THR A 108 1.28 1.66 -6.77
N ILE A 109 0.30 0.93 -7.31
CA ILE A 109 -0.74 0.28 -6.51
C ILE A 109 -0.19 -1.06 -6.00
N THR A 110 0.03 -1.14 -4.69
CA THR A 110 0.67 -2.26 -3.98
C THR A 110 -0.36 -3.11 -3.22
N CYS A 111 0.10 -4.21 -2.61
CA CYS A 111 -0.78 -5.14 -1.89
C CYS A 111 -1.64 -4.44 -0.82
N ASP A 112 -1.04 -3.54 -0.05
CA ASP A 112 -1.65 -2.78 1.04
C ASP A 112 -2.53 -1.61 0.56
N THR A 113 -2.51 -1.26 -0.73
CA THR A 113 -3.47 -0.31 -1.29
C THR A 113 -4.89 -0.84 -1.14
N CYS A 114 -5.09 -2.14 -1.39
CA CYS A 114 -6.40 -2.80 -1.32
C CYS A 114 -6.55 -3.69 -0.07
N HIS A 115 -5.48 -4.34 0.39
CA HIS A 115 -5.52 -5.23 1.55
C HIS A 115 -5.14 -4.49 2.83
N ASN A 116 -6.05 -3.63 3.29
CA ASN A 116 -5.96 -2.93 4.57
C ASN A 116 -7.31 -2.86 5.28
N ALA A 117 -7.31 -2.43 6.54
CA ALA A 117 -8.51 -2.44 7.38
C ALA A 117 -9.60 -1.51 6.85
N LYS A 118 -9.25 -0.32 6.35
CA LYS A 118 -10.26 0.62 5.82
C LYS A 118 -10.86 0.13 4.51
N ALA A 119 -10.03 -0.37 3.59
CA ALA A 119 -10.46 -0.89 2.30
C ALA A 119 -11.40 -2.11 2.46
N ALA A 120 -11.11 -3.01 3.40
CA ALA A 120 -11.94 -4.17 3.68
C ALA A 120 -13.35 -3.82 4.22
N ASN A 121 -13.54 -2.60 4.73
CA ASN A 121 -14.80 -2.11 5.29
C ASN A 121 -15.55 -1.15 4.36
N LEU A 122 -15.09 -0.97 3.12
CA LEU A 122 -15.79 -0.13 2.14
C LEU A 122 -17.10 -0.80 1.70
N THR A 123 -18.21 -0.06 1.82
CA THR A 123 -19.54 -0.53 1.42
C THR A 123 -20.22 0.37 0.38
N SER A 124 -19.63 1.52 0.07
CA SER A 124 -20.19 2.47 -0.89
C SER A 124 -19.13 3.26 -1.65
N VAL A 125 -19.49 3.68 -2.86
CA VAL A 125 -18.73 4.60 -3.69
C VAL A 125 -19.65 5.72 -4.19
N THR A 126 -19.16 6.95 -4.16
CA THR A 126 -19.83 8.10 -4.79
C THR A 126 -19.08 8.47 -6.05
N PHE A 127 -19.79 8.52 -7.17
CA PHE A 127 -19.26 8.92 -8.46
C PHE A 127 -19.26 10.44 -8.59
N PRO A 128 -18.46 11.03 -9.50
CA PRO A 128 -18.46 12.48 -9.76
C PRO A 128 -19.82 13.03 -10.20
N SER A 129 -20.73 12.18 -10.68
CA SER A 129 -22.13 12.55 -10.96
C SER A 129 -22.98 12.82 -9.72
N GLY A 130 -22.44 12.59 -8.52
CA GLY A 130 -23.18 12.62 -7.25
C GLY A 130 -23.98 11.34 -6.96
N VAL A 131 -24.01 10.38 -7.89
CA VAL A 131 -24.65 9.09 -7.66
C VAL A 131 -23.80 8.26 -6.70
N THR A 132 -24.42 7.79 -5.62
CA THR A 132 -23.80 6.86 -4.68
C THR A 132 -24.34 5.46 -4.90
N ILE A 133 -23.43 4.50 -5.13
CA ILE A 133 -23.76 3.07 -5.09
C ILE A 133 -23.38 2.56 -3.71
N LYS A 134 -24.34 1.93 -3.02
CA LYS A 134 -24.16 1.29 -1.71
C LYS A 134 -24.36 -0.21 -1.86
N ASN A 135 -23.78 -0.99 -0.94
CA ASN A 135 -23.97 -2.43 -0.83
C ASN A 135 -23.62 -3.17 -2.14
N VAL A 136 -22.47 -2.85 -2.74
CA VAL A 136 -21.99 -3.45 -3.99
C VAL A 136 -21.83 -4.99 -3.91
N GLY A 137 -21.90 -5.56 -2.69
CA GLY A 137 -21.90 -6.99 -2.43
C GLY A 137 -23.25 -7.64 -2.09
N ASP A 138 -24.36 -6.92 -1.96
CA ASP A 138 -25.66 -7.55 -1.66
C ASP A 138 -26.50 -7.79 -2.92
N GLY A 139 -25.84 -7.74 -4.08
CA GLY A 139 -26.50 -7.47 -5.36
C GLY A 139 -26.89 -6.00 -5.41
N ILE A 140 -26.55 -5.35 -6.52
CA ILE A 140 -26.97 -3.99 -6.82
C ILE A 140 -28.50 -3.90 -6.69
N ALA A 141 -28.98 -3.41 -5.55
CA ALA A 141 -30.26 -2.74 -5.50
C ALA A 141 -29.99 -1.36 -6.10
N LEU A 142 -30.28 -1.19 -7.39
CA LEU A 142 -30.54 0.13 -7.99
C LEU A 142 -31.78 0.71 -7.32
N ALA A 143 -31.70 1.00 -6.02
CA ALA A 143 -32.72 1.74 -5.32
C ALA A 143 -32.57 3.20 -5.76
N ASN A 144 -33.42 3.59 -6.72
CA ASN A 144 -33.61 4.94 -7.30
C ASN A 144 -33.05 5.19 -8.71
N ILE A 145 -33.38 4.32 -9.68
CA ILE A 145 -33.64 4.82 -11.04
C ILE A 145 -35.17 4.97 -11.20
N PRO A 146 -35.71 6.20 -11.29
CA PRO A 146 -37.13 6.39 -11.57
C PRO A 146 -37.51 5.71 -12.89
N GLY A 147 -38.46 4.77 -12.86
CA GLY A 147 -39.02 4.13 -14.04
C GLY A 147 -38.38 2.81 -14.51
N GLN A 148 -37.49 2.20 -13.74
CA GLN A 148 -36.92 0.88 -14.06
C GLN A 148 -37.19 -0.13 -12.92
N PRO A 149 -38.26 -0.96 -12.99
CA PRO A 149 -38.47 -2.02 -12.02
C PRO A 149 -37.43 -3.13 -12.23
N VAL A 150 -36.52 -3.31 -11.28
CA VAL A 150 -35.53 -4.40 -11.34
C VAL A 150 -36.21 -5.73 -10.99
N THR A 151 -36.51 -6.53 -12.01
CA THR A 151 -36.88 -7.93 -11.79
C THR A 151 -35.61 -8.73 -11.45
N SER A 152 -35.70 -9.54 -10.40
CA SER A 152 -34.63 -10.34 -9.78
C SER A 152 -33.68 -11.10 -10.74
N THR A 153 -34.10 -11.32 -11.99
CA THR A 153 -33.40 -12.04 -13.05
C THR A 153 -32.38 -11.21 -13.86
N GLN A 154 -32.31 -9.88 -13.68
CA GLN A 154 -31.31 -9.00 -14.35
C GLN A 154 -30.23 -8.47 -13.40
N ALA A 155 -30.24 -8.89 -12.13
CA ALA A 155 -29.10 -8.67 -11.27
C ALA A 155 -27.92 -9.46 -11.84
N PHE A 156 -26.97 -8.76 -12.48
CA PHE A 156 -25.65 -9.30 -12.78
C PHE A 156 -25.05 -9.75 -11.45
N ARG A 157 -25.20 -11.05 -11.15
CA ARG A 157 -24.69 -11.70 -9.93
C ARG A 157 -23.19 -11.82 -10.08
N LEU A 158 -22.48 -10.71 -9.92
CA LEU A 158 -21.20 -10.78 -9.27
C LEU A 158 -21.48 -11.26 -7.83
N ASN A 159 -20.61 -12.12 -7.30
CA ASN A 159 -20.66 -12.74 -5.97
C ASN A 159 -20.96 -11.71 -4.84
N PRO A 160 -21.08 -12.06 -3.54
CA PRO A 160 -21.19 -11.05 -2.50
C PRO A 160 -19.87 -10.25 -2.38
N LEU A 161 -19.80 -9.22 -3.20
CA LEU A 161 -18.64 -8.46 -3.59
C LEU A 161 -18.65 -7.10 -2.87
N GLY A 162 -18.47 -7.15 -1.55
CA GLY A 162 -18.22 -5.95 -0.73
C GLY A 162 -16.83 -5.36 -0.96
N THR A 163 -15.85 -6.18 -1.36
CA THR A 163 -14.47 -5.76 -1.64
C THR A 163 -14.32 -4.90 -2.90
N GLU A 164 -15.29 -4.90 -3.79
CA GLU A 164 -15.23 -4.36 -5.15
C GLU A 164 -15.44 -2.86 -5.15
N VAL A 165 -16.04 -2.36 -4.07
CA VAL A 165 -16.09 -0.94 -3.77
C VAL A 165 -14.68 -0.35 -3.80
N VAL A 166 -13.65 -1.08 -3.36
CA VAL A 166 -12.26 -0.62 -3.41
C VAL A 166 -11.81 -0.32 -4.84
N CYS A 167 -12.15 -1.19 -5.79
CA CYS A 167 -11.83 -1.02 -7.21
C CYS A 167 -12.58 0.19 -7.78
N LEU A 168 -13.84 0.34 -7.40
CA LEU A 168 -14.68 1.45 -7.85
C LEU A 168 -14.26 2.80 -7.28
N GLN A 169 -13.44 2.86 -6.22
CA GLN A 169 -12.90 4.14 -5.75
C GLN A 169 -11.95 4.79 -6.77
N CYS A 170 -11.32 4.00 -7.63
CA CYS A 170 -10.42 4.47 -8.67
C CYS A 170 -11.06 4.41 -10.07
N HIS A 171 -11.91 3.41 -10.33
CA HIS A 171 -12.59 3.22 -11.62
C HIS A 171 -13.89 4.01 -11.76
N GLN A 172 -13.87 5.30 -11.41
CA GLN A 172 -15.03 6.19 -11.53
C GLN A 172 -15.18 6.82 -12.93
N GLY A 173 -14.20 6.59 -13.82
CA GLY A 173 -14.20 7.07 -15.20
C GLY A 173 -15.04 6.21 -16.16
N ARG A 174 -15.37 6.78 -17.32
CA ARG A 174 -16.18 6.11 -18.37
C ARG A 174 -15.36 5.35 -19.42
N ALA A 175 -14.03 5.43 -19.37
CA ALA A 175 -13.13 4.86 -20.37
C ALA A 175 -11.96 4.14 -19.71
N SER A 176 -11.50 3.06 -20.34
CA SER A 176 -10.28 2.33 -19.96
C SER A 176 -9.04 2.96 -20.59
N LYS A 177 -7.84 2.65 -20.07
CA LYS A 177 -6.57 3.09 -20.66
C LYS A 177 -6.51 2.80 -22.17
N ALA A 178 -6.87 1.59 -22.60
CA ALA A 178 -6.83 1.21 -24.01
C ALA A 178 -7.72 2.11 -24.90
N THR A 179 -8.88 2.51 -24.37
CA THR A 179 -9.80 3.44 -25.04
C THR A 179 -9.17 4.82 -25.17
N ILE A 180 -8.58 5.34 -24.10
CA ILE A 180 -7.92 6.65 -24.09
C ILE A 180 -6.67 6.66 -24.99
N ASP A 181 -5.83 5.63 -24.91
CA ASP A 181 -4.65 5.47 -25.77
C ASP A 181 -5.03 5.47 -27.26
N THR A 182 -6.13 4.78 -27.60
CA THR A 182 -6.65 4.75 -28.97
C THR A 182 -7.11 6.14 -29.42
N GLN A 183 -7.82 6.87 -28.56
CA GLN A 183 -8.26 8.23 -28.86
C GLN A 183 -7.09 9.19 -29.02
N ILE A 184 -6.09 9.14 -28.14
CA ILE A 184 -4.85 9.95 -28.22
C ILE A 184 -4.14 9.66 -29.55
N LYS A 185 -3.96 8.39 -29.89
CA LYS A 185 -3.33 7.98 -31.16
C LYS A 185 -4.09 8.52 -32.37
N ASN A 186 -5.42 8.46 -32.34
CA ASN A 186 -6.27 8.95 -33.43
C ASN A 186 -6.28 10.48 -33.54
N ALA A 187 -6.22 11.18 -32.42
CA ALA A 187 -6.20 12.63 -32.36
C ALA A 187 -4.85 13.21 -32.84
N ALA A 188 -3.81 12.38 -32.94
CA ALA A 188 -2.45 12.78 -33.31
C ALA A 188 -1.94 13.97 -32.49
N VAL A 189 -2.35 14.06 -31.23
CA VAL A 189 -1.94 15.12 -30.31
C VAL A 189 -0.44 15.02 -30.08
N THR A 190 0.27 16.11 -30.37
CA THR A 190 1.72 16.22 -30.17
C THR A 190 2.09 16.58 -28.74
N ASP A 191 1.12 17.08 -27.99
CA ASP A 191 1.23 17.44 -26.58
C ASP A 191 -0.12 17.12 -25.90
N VAL A 192 -0.08 16.21 -24.92
CA VAL A 192 -1.27 15.79 -24.16
C VAL A 192 -1.57 16.72 -22.98
N ASP A 193 -0.63 17.60 -22.65
CA ASP A 193 -0.68 18.53 -21.53
C ASP A 193 -0.83 19.99 -22.00
N ALA A 194 -0.87 20.24 -23.31
CA ALA A 194 -1.29 21.50 -23.89
C ALA A 194 -2.77 21.76 -23.58
N ILE A 195 -3.01 22.33 -22.41
CA ILE A 195 -4.30 22.88 -21.96
C ILE A 195 -4.99 23.64 -23.10
N SER A 196 -6.15 23.13 -23.52
CA SER A 196 -7.16 23.87 -24.32
C SER A 196 -8.28 24.33 -23.41
#